data_AF-A0A9P0NBZ6-F1
#
_entry.id   AF-A0A9P0NBZ6-F1
#
_cell.length_a   1.000
_cell.length_b   1.000
_cell.length_c   1.000
_cell.angle_alpha   90.00
_cell.angle_beta   90.00
_cell.angle_gamma   90.00
#
_symmetry.space_group_name_H-M   'P 1'
#
loop_
_entity.id
_entity.type
_entity.pdbx_description
1 polymer ?
#
loop_
_entity_poly.entity_id
_entity_poly.type
_entity_poly.pdbx_seq_one_letter_code
_entity_poly.pdbx_strand_id
1 'polypeptide(L)'
;MELGFTKANSSNLPRVDLLMMGEFLASNKDFCSVESRNVKTAVSSRPSYGDDAISYVQLKRDGNLCVVKSKICPEHKVHGKLYRVTLVVDEVNETVSVDCHDCVASQGGCKHAVAFLMWVHRRSAEPSVTSVACYWMKSKLSKVGTTIKYLTAKDLSNAKPSLPSNSVVLDKFIEEGRKRQLHNCELIKFQEDYVPDIVITFSMHKLVFKYKEKSCDTCLEKLVLTDADVKLIEDNKVKVVFGTN
;
A
#
# COMPACT_ATOMS: atom_id res chain seq x y z
N MET A 1 -28.83 2.43 19.58
CA MET A 1 -28.56 3.09 18.29
C MET A 1 -28.52 4.57 18.56
N GLU A 2 -27.57 5.27 17.99
CA GLU A 2 -27.44 6.72 18.21
C GLU A 2 -28.52 7.49 17.46
N LEU A 3 -28.89 8.67 17.96
CA LEU A 3 -29.93 9.51 17.35
C LEU A 3 -29.51 9.92 15.93
N GLY A 4 -30.40 9.72 14.95
CA GLY A 4 -30.11 10.00 13.54
C GLY A 4 -29.27 8.95 12.81
N PHE A 5 -28.92 7.83 13.46
CA PHE A 5 -28.29 6.69 12.82
C PHE A 5 -29.32 5.60 12.48
N THR A 6 -29.07 4.90 11.38
CA THR A 6 -29.89 3.79 10.88
C THR A 6 -29.09 2.49 10.91
N LYS A 7 -29.78 1.33 10.89
CA LYS A 7 -29.11 0.02 10.80
C LYS A 7 -28.43 -0.10 9.44
N ALA A 8 -27.17 -0.52 9.44
CA ALA A 8 -26.50 -0.87 8.19
C ALA A 8 -27.05 -2.19 7.63
N ASN A 9 -27.18 -2.26 6.31
CA ASN A 9 -27.52 -3.42 5.52
C ASN A 9 -26.74 -3.34 4.19
N SER A 10 -26.79 -4.40 3.38
CA SER A 10 -26.07 -4.45 2.10
C SER A 10 -26.50 -3.37 1.09
N SER A 11 -27.70 -2.81 1.22
CA SER A 11 -28.21 -1.78 0.30
C SER A 11 -27.85 -0.35 0.69
N ASN A 12 -27.42 -0.10 1.93
CA ASN A 12 -27.21 1.26 2.43
C ASN A 12 -25.78 1.56 2.90
N LEU A 13 -24.88 0.58 2.89
CA LEU A 13 -23.45 0.81 3.16
C LEU A 13 -22.84 1.73 2.09
N PRO A 14 -21.90 2.62 2.47
CA PRO A 14 -21.15 3.40 1.49
C PRO A 14 -20.24 2.47 0.68
N ARG A 15 -20.07 2.78 -0.59
CA ARG A 15 -19.10 2.08 -1.44
C ARG A 15 -17.71 2.56 -1.08
N VAL A 16 -16.84 1.62 -0.71
CA VAL A 16 -15.43 1.89 -0.47
C VAL A 16 -14.65 1.16 -1.55
N ASP A 17 -13.93 1.89 -2.40
CA ASP A 17 -13.11 1.29 -3.46
C ASP A 17 -11.68 1.00 -3.00
N LEU A 18 -10.99 0.14 -3.75
CA LEU A 18 -9.60 -0.24 -3.49
C LEU A 18 -8.66 0.97 -3.55
N LEU A 19 -8.96 1.95 -4.41
CA LEU A 19 -8.20 3.21 -4.49
C LEU A 19 -8.32 4.01 -3.20
N MET A 20 -9.55 4.22 -2.71
CA MET A 20 -9.80 4.94 -1.45
C MET A 20 -9.07 4.27 -0.28
N MET A 21 -9.11 2.93 -0.23
CA MET A 21 -8.37 2.16 0.77
C MET A 21 -6.86 2.32 0.64
N GLY A 22 -6.34 2.29 -0.59
CA GLY A 22 -4.93 2.47 -0.89
C GLY A 22 -4.44 3.85 -0.46
N GLU A 23 -5.19 4.90 -0.80
CA GLU A 23 -4.90 6.28 -0.42
C GLU A 23 -4.91 6.47 1.10
N PHE A 24 -5.88 5.89 1.80
CA PHE A 24 -5.92 5.93 3.26
C PHE A 24 -4.68 5.27 3.89
N LEU A 25 -4.33 4.06 3.45
CA LEU A 25 -3.17 3.35 3.98
C LEU A 25 -1.85 4.04 3.63
N ALA A 26 -1.75 4.66 2.46
CA ALA A 26 -0.56 5.37 2.00
C ALA A 26 -0.37 6.71 2.72
N SER A 27 -1.45 7.47 2.91
CA SER A 27 -1.42 8.82 3.49
C SER A 27 -1.29 8.79 5.02
N ASN A 28 -1.71 7.70 5.65
CA ASN A 28 -1.74 7.59 7.10
C ASN A 28 -0.45 6.93 7.64
N LYS A 29 0.41 7.75 8.24
CA LYS A 29 1.73 7.35 8.77
C LYS A 29 1.65 6.21 9.79
N ASP A 30 0.51 6.11 10.50
CA ASP A 30 0.28 5.11 11.54
C ASP A 30 0.20 3.68 10.98
N PHE A 31 -0.20 3.53 9.72
CA PHE A 31 -0.28 2.23 9.02
C PHE A 31 0.90 1.97 8.08
N CYS A 32 1.75 2.98 7.86
CA CYS A 32 2.86 2.94 6.92
C CYS A 32 4.23 2.72 7.59
N SER A 33 4.24 2.54 8.93
CA SER A 33 5.47 2.32 9.71
C SER A 33 6.16 1.00 9.32
N VAL A 34 7.48 1.04 9.20
CA VAL A 34 8.29 -0.07 8.65
C VAL A 34 8.16 -1.35 9.48
N GLU A 35 7.89 -1.25 10.79
CA GLU A 35 7.71 -2.37 11.72
C GLU A 35 6.31 -3.03 11.64
N SER A 36 5.32 -2.33 11.08
CA SER A 36 3.94 -2.80 10.96
C SER A 36 3.55 -3.20 9.54
N ARG A 37 4.43 -2.94 8.55
CA ARG A 37 4.21 -3.30 7.15
C ARG A 37 3.90 -4.80 7.03
N ASN A 38 2.73 -5.05 6.44
CA ASN A 38 2.19 -6.34 6.01
C ASN A 38 1.64 -7.29 7.09
N VAL A 39 2.26 -7.47 8.27
CA VAL A 39 1.81 -8.55 9.18
C VAL A 39 0.49 -8.23 9.89
N LYS A 40 0.37 -7.07 10.53
CA LYS A 40 -0.87 -6.67 11.24
C LYS A 40 -2.01 -6.39 10.27
N THR A 41 -1.72 -5.73 9.15
CA THR A 41 -2.70 -5.46 8.09
C THR A 41 -3.21 -6.75 7.46
N ALA A 42 -2.33 -7.72 7.14
CA ALA A 42 -2.74 -9.00 6.53
C ALA A 42 -3.53 -9.91 7.47
N VAL A 43 -3.27 -9.87 8.78
CA VAL A 43 -4.09 -10.63 9.76
C VAL A 43 -5.44 -9.95 9.97
N SER A 44 -5.46 -8.62 10.06
CA SER A 44 -6.68 -7.85 10.33
C SER A 44 -7.61 -7.76 9.11
N SER A 45 -7.07 -7.86 7.89
CA SER A 45 -7.85 -7.89 6.64
C SER A 45 -8.50 -9.24 6.37
N ARG A 46 -8.24 -10.27 7.19
CA ARG A 46 -8.83 -11.59 7.02
C ARG A 46 -10.36 -11.49 7.11
N PRO A 47 -11.09 -12.03 6.12
CA PRO A 47 -12.54 -12.12 6.13
C PRO A 47 -13.13 -12.63 7.45
N SER A 48 -12.61 -13.77 7.92
CA SER A 48 -13.09 -14.43 9.14
C SER A 48 -12.98 -13.54 10.38
N TYR A 49 -11.87 -12.82 10.55
CA TYR A 49 -11.70 -11.95 11.70
C TYR A 49 -12.71 -10.79 11.70
N GLY A 50 -12.86 -10.09 10.57
CA GLY A 50 -13.81 -8.99 10.47
C GLY A 50 -15.26 -9.47 10.66
N ASP A 51 -15.62 -10.61 10.06
CA ASP A 51 -16.98 -11.15 10.11
C ASP A 51 -17.37 -11.63 11.52
N ASP A 52 -16.43 -12.18 12.29
CA ASP A 52 -16.68 -12.66 13.66
C ASP A 52 -16.57 -11.55 14.72
N ALA A 53 -15.70 -10.55 14.50
CA ALA A 53 -15.38 -9.54 15.51
C ALA A 53 -16.27 -8.29 15.44
N ILE A 54 -16.83 -7.97 14.28
CA ILE A 54 -17.63 -6.75 14.08
C ILE A 54 -19.06 -6.98 14.54
N SER A 55 -19.49 -6.17 15.50
CA SER A 55 -20.84 -6.19 16.07
C SER A 55 -21.78 -5.25 15.31
N TYR A 56 -22.86 -4.81 15.95
CA TYR A 56 -23.90 -3.95 15.39
C TYR A 56 -23.32 -2.72 14.69
N VAL A 57 -23.56 -2.64 13.38
CA VAL A 57 -23.14 -1.52 12.52
C VAL A 57 -24.31 -0.57 12.32
N GLN A 58 -24.05 0.72 12.50
CA GLN A 58 -25.00 1.80 12.29
C GLN A 58 -24.38 2.86 11.38
N LEU A 59 -25.18 3.51 10.54
CA LEU A 59 -24.71 4.56 9.66
C LEU A 59 -25.63 5.77 9.61
N LYS A 60 -25.05 6.93 9.34
CA LYS A 60 -25.74 8.20 9.10
C LYS A 60 -25.11 8.87 7.88
N ARG A 61 -25.94 9.32 6.96
CA ARG A 61 -25.51 10.20 5.85
C ARG A 61 -25.82 11.63 6.21
N ASP A 62 -24.85 12.51 6.00
CA ASP A 62 -24.96 13.96 6.20
C ASP A 62 -24.36 14.65 4.97
N GLY A 63 -25.23 14.93 3.99
CA GLY A 63 -24.80 15.38 2.66
C GLY A 63 -23.93 14.33 1.96
N ASN A 64 -22.68 14.71 1.68
CA ASN A 64 -21.69 13.87 0.99
C ASN A 64 -20.92 12.93 1.92
N LEU A 65 -21.04 13.12 3.24
CA LEU A 65 -20.32 12.34 4.24
C LEU A 65 -21.22 11.21 4.77
N CYS A 66 -20.72 9.98 4.67
CA CYS A 66 -21.34 8.80 5.26
C CYS A 66 -20.53 8.37 6.49
N VAL A 67 -21.11 8.53 7.67
CA VAL A 67 -20.51 8.14 8.95
C VAL A 67 -21.03 6.76 9.33
N VAL A 68 -20.13 5.77 9.36
CA VAL A 68 -20.42 4.39 9.76
C VAL A 68 -19.75 4.11 11.10
N LYS A 69 -20.51 3.64 12.09
CA LYS A 69 -20.00 3.29 13.42
C LYS A 69 -20.26 1.82 13.72
N SER A 70 -19.31 1.20 14.41
CA SER A 70 -19.47 -0.15 14.93
C SER A 70 -18.71 -0.36 16.24
N LYS A 71 -18.96 -1.51 16.85
CA LYS A 71 -18.22 -2.04 18.00
C LYS A 71 -17.48 -3.31 17.58
N ILE A 72 -16.25 -3.46 18.03
CA ILE A 72 -15.38 -4.59 17.69
C ILE A 72 -14.97 -5.36 18.95
N CYS A 73 -15.14 -6.67 18.90
CA CYS A 73 -14.70 -7.60 19.94
C CYS A 73 -13.17 -7.76 19.91
N PRO A 74 -12.48 -7.60 21.05
CA PRO A 74 -11.06 -7.92 21.13
C PRO A 74 -10.83 -9.42 21.03
N GLU A 75 -9.95 -9.84 20.12
CA GLU A 75 -9.56 -11.25 19.96
C GLU A 75 -9.01 -11.89 21.24
N HIS A 76 -8.13 -11.19 21.97
CA HIS A 76 -7.47 -11.73 23.16
C HIS A 76 -8.29 -11.56 24.44
N LYS A 77 -9.47 -10.93 24.36
CA LYS A 77 -10.38 -10.67 25.49
C LYS A 77 -11.83 -10.67 25.00
N VAL A 78 -12.32 -11.84 24.59
CA VAL A 78 -13.66 -12.00 23.99
C VAL A 78 -14.81 -11.61 24.94
N HIS A 79 -14.61 -11.66 26.26
CA HIS A 79 -15.53 -11.14 27.27
C HIS A 79 -15.20 -9.72 27.75
N GLY A 80 -14.21 -9.08 27.13
CA GLY A 80 -13.74 -7.75 27.48
C GLY A 80 -14.60 -6.62 26.90
N LYS A 81 -14.22 -5.40 27.22
CA LYS A 81 -14.86 -4.19 26.68
C LYS A 81 -14.70 -4.16 25.14
N LEU A 82 -15.81 -3.96 24.46
CA LEU A 82 -15.86 -3.72 23.01
C LEU A 82 -15.23 -2.36 22.66
N TYR A 83 -14.40 -2.32 21.62
CA TYR A 83 -13.84 -1.08 21.10
C TYR A 83 -14.80 -0.43 20.12
N ARG A 84 -14.96 0.90 20.18
CA ARG A 84 -15.79 1.63 19.20
C ARG A 84 -14.91 2.01 18.02
N VAL A 85 -15.44 1.88 16.81
CA VAL A 85 -14.77 2.31 15.58
C VAL A 85 -15.73 3.16 14.77
N THR A 86 -15.21 4.26 14.24
CA THR A 86 -15.92 5.20 13.37
C THR A 86 -15.17 5.24 12.04
N LEU A 87 -15.89 4.99 10.95
CA LEU A 87 -15.44 5.19 9.57
C LEU A 87 -16.24 6.37 9.01
N VAL A 88 -15.55 7.34 8.41
CA VAL A 88 -16.18 8.41 7.64
C VAL A 88 -15.76 8.24 6.19
N VAL A 89 -16.74 8.17 5.29
CA VAL A 89 -16.53 8.08 3.85
C VAL A 89 -17.06 9.37 3.23
N ASP A 90 -16.21 10.06 2.48
CA ASP A 90 -16.64 11.12 1.58
C ASP A 90 -16.98 10.49 0.23
N GLU A 91 -18.28 10.39 -0.07
CA GLU A 91 -18.78 9.74 -1.28
C GLU A 91 -18.49 10.57 -2.55
N VAL A 92 -18.11 11.85 -2.44
CA VAL A 92 -17.82 12.73 -3.58
C VAL A 92 -16.32 12.85 -3.86
N ASN A 93 -15.52 13.06 -2.81
CA ASN A 93 -14.06 13.14 -2.96
C ASN A 93 -13.38 11.77 -2.92
N GLU A 94 -14.15 10.68 -2.74
CA GLU A 94 -13.64 9.31 -2.69
C GLU A 94 -12.57 9.08 -1.61
N THR A 95 -12.69 9.81 -0.48
CA THR A 95 -11.75 9.68 0.65
C THR A 95 -12.37 8.94 1.81
N VAL A 96 -11.53 8.23 2.57
CA VAL A 96 -11.96 7.50 3.77
C VAL A 96 -11.08 7.85 4.96
N SER A 97 -11.68 7.97 6.14
CA SER A 97 -10.98 8.11 7.41
C SER A 97 -11.55 7.15 8.46
N VAL A 98 -10.68 6.58 9.28
CA VAL A 98 -11.07 5.55 10.25
C VAL A 98 -10.42 5.83 11.59
N ASP A 99 -11.27 5.95 12.61
CA ASP A 99 -10.87 6.18 13.99
C ASP A 99 -11.31 5.02 14.89
N CYS A 100 -10.35 4.47 15.64
CA CYS A 100 -10.66 3.52 16.70
C CYS A 100 -10.58 4.22 18.06
N HIS A 101 -11.67 4.14 18.82
CA HIS A 101 -11.77 4.72 20.14
C HIS A 101 -11.56 3.67 21.23
N ASP A 102 -11.01 4.12 22.35
CA ASP A 102 -10.73 3.32 23.55
C ASP A 102 -9.68 2.20 23.35
N CYS A 103 -8.92 2.21 22.24
CA CYS A 103 -7.83 1.27 21.98
C CYS A 103 -6.47 1.93 22.23
N VAL A 104 -5.59 1.28 22.99
CA VAL A 104 -4.23 1.79 23.29
C VAL A 104 -3.39 1.97 22.02
N ALA A 105 -3.64 1.16 20.99
CA ALA A 105 -2.93 1.21 19.72
C ALA A 105 -3.58 2.14 18.68
N SER A 106 -4.59 2.95 19.04
CA SER A 106 -5.31 3.79 18.08
C SER A 106 -4.42 4.80 17.36
N GLN A 107 -3.44 5.39 18.06
CA GLN A 107 -2.47 6.36 17.55
C GLN A 107 -1.30 5.72 16.75
N GLY A 108 -1.30 4.40 16.56
CA GLY A 108 -0.19 3.67 15.94
C GLY A 108 -0.66 2.56 15.01
N GLY A 109 -1.83 2.74 14.37
CA GLY A 109 -2.34 1.81 13.38
C GLY A 109 -2.94 0.55 14.02
N CYS A 110 -4.06 0.70 14.72
CA CYS A 110 -4.69 -0.43 15.39
C CYS A 110 -5.30 -1.45 14.41
N LYS A 111 -5.34 -2.73 14.83
CA LYS A 111 -5.99 -3.80 14.06
C LYS A 111 -7.47 -3.58 13.80
N HIS A 112 -8.15 -2.89 14.71
CA HIS A 112 -9.59 -2.66 14.67
C HIS A 112 -9.98 -1.72 13.51
N ALA A 113 -9.20 -0.66 13.28
CA ALA A 113 -9.43 0.27 12.19
C ALA A 113 -9.31 -0.43 10.82
N VAL A 114 -8.24 -1.19 10.61
CA VAL A 114 -8.02 -1.95 9.38
C VAL A 114 -9.12 -3.00 9.17
N ALA A 115 -9.45 -3.76 10.21
CA ALA A 115 -10.48 -4.79 10.13
C ALA A 115 -11.84 -4.20 9.75
N PHE A 116 -12.20 -3.05 10.33
CA PHE A 116 -13.45 -2.38 10.02
C PHE A 116 -13.49 -1.85 8.59
N LEU A 117 -12.43 -1.17 8.15
CA LEU A 117 -12.33 -0.64 6.78
C LEU A 117 -12.43 -1.76 5.74
N MET A 118 -11.66 -2.84 5.92
CA MET A 118 -11.67 -4.02 5.06
C MET A 118 -13.03 -4.71 5.06
N TRP A 119 -13.71 -4.77 6.20
CA TRP A 119 -15.06 -5.31 6.27
C TRP A 119 -16.07 -4.46 5.49
N VAL A 120 -16.05 -3.13 5.64
CA VAL A 120 -16.97 -2.24 4.89
C VAL A 120 -16.71 -2.35 3.39
N HIS A 121 -15.45 -2.33 2.95
CA HIS A 121 -15.08 -2.56 1.54
C HIS A 121 -15.69 -3.85 0.99
N ARG A 122 -15.46 -4.99 1.67
CA ARG A 122 -16.03 -6.28 1.23
C ARG A 122 -17.55 -6.27 1.19
N ARG A 123 -18.21 -5.80 2.25
CA ARG A 123 -19.68 -5.79 2.35
C ARG A 123 -20.34 -4.83 1.36
N SER A 124 -19.67 -3.74 1.01
CA SER A 124 -20.15 -2.81 -0.02
C SER A 124 -20.03 -3.37 -1.45
N ALA A 125 -19.15 -4.36 -1.64
CA ALA A 125 -18.94 -5.04 -2.92
C ALA A 125 -19.68 -6.39 -3.03
N GLU A 126 -20.39 -6.82 -1.98
CA GLU A 126 -21.20 -8.03 -2.03
C GLU A 126 -22.38 -7.83 -2.98
N PRO A 127 -22.59 -8.73 -3.95
CA PRO A 127 -23.67 -8.58 -4.90
C PRO A 127 -25.01 -8.77 -4.14
N SER A 128 -26.07 -8.12 -4.62
CA SER A 128 -27.37 -8.16 -3.93
C SER A 128 -27.86 -9.60 -3.75
N VAL A 129 -28.65 -9.88 -2.72
CA VAL A 129 -29.27 -11.21 -2.51
C VAL A 129 -30.20 -11.62 -3.66
N THR A 130 -30.58 -10.68 -4.52
CA THR A 130 -31.36 -10.89 -5.75
C THR A 130 -30.50 -10.99 -7.01
N SER A 131 -29.18 -10.83 -6.90
CA SER A 131 -28.27 -10.90 -8.04
C SER A 131 -28.18 -12.33 -8.57
N VAL A 132 -28.19 -12.46 -9.90
CA VAL A 132 -28.02 -13.76 -10.56
C VAL A 132 -26.55 -14.12 -10.52
N ALA A 133 -26.20 -15.22 -9.83
CA ALA A 133 -24.85 -15.74 -9.81
C ALA A 133 -24.45 -16.17 -11.23
N CYS A 134 -23.42 -15.53 -11.79
CA CYS A 134 -22.85 -15.94 -13.06
C CYS A 134 -21.90 -17.11 -12.84
N TYR A 135 -22.32 -18.30 -13.26
CA TYR A 135 -21.50 -19.52 -13.18
C TYR A 135 -20.56 -19.70 -14.39
N TRP A 136 -20.72 -18.87 -15.42
CA TRP A 136 -19.81 -18.83 -16.57
C TRP A 136 -18.59 -17.97 -16.28
N MET A 137 -17.83 -18.38 -15.27
CA MET A 137 -16.63 -17.70 -14.80
C MET A 137 -15.50 -18.71 -14.64
N LYS A 138 -14.26 -18.28 -14.96
CA LYS A 138 -13.09 -19.13 -14.76
C LYS A 138 -12.92 -19.42 -13.27
N SER A 139 -12.70 -20.69 -12.90
CA SER A 139 -12.66 -21.10 -11.50
C SER A 139 -11.54 -20.39 -10.72
N LYS A 140 -11.79 -20.00 -9.47
CA LYS A 140 -10.74 -19.38 -8.62
C LYS A 140 -9.54 -20.31 -8.44
N LEU A 141 -9.79 -21.62 -8.37
CA LEU A 141 -8.76 -22.65 -8.31
C LEU A 141 -7.93 -22.76 -9.59
N SER A 142 -8.42 -22.30 -10.75
CA SER A 142 -7.59 -22.26 -11.97
C SER A 142 -6.42 -21.29 -11.85
N LYS A 143 -6.39 -20.42 -10.83
CA LYS A 143 -5.25 -19.55 -10.49
C LYS A 143 -4.28 -20.22 -9.50
N VAL A 144 -4.71 -21.27 -8.81
CA VAL A 144 -3.87 -22.02 -7.87
C VAL A 144 -3.02 -22.98 -8.69
N GLY A 145 -1.77 -22.59 -8.95
CA GLY A 145 -0.83 -23.31 -9.82
C GLY A 145 -0.05 -22.41 -10.77
N THR A 146 -0.58 -21.22 -11.10
CA THR A 146 0.21 -20.14 -11.72
C THR A 146 1.11 -19.51 -10.66
N THR A 147 2.14 -20.25 -10.28
CA THR A 147 3.09 -19.87 -9.24
C THR A 147 4.12 -18.91 -9.83
N ILE A 148 3.68 -17.76 -10.34
CA ILE A 148 4.61 -16.66 -10.55
C ILE A 148 4.80 -15.97 -9.20
N LYS A 149 5.54 -16.63 -8.31
CA LYS A 149 5.98 -16.03 -7.03
C LYS A 149 6.98 -14.90 -7.27
N TYR A 150 7.66 -14.93 -8.41
CA TYR A 150 8.60 -13.96 -8.92
C TYR A 150 8.54 -14.04 -10.44
N LEU A 151 8.28 -12.91 -11.12
CA LEU A 151 8.57 -12.81 -12.54
C LEU A 151 10.08 -12.61 -12.66
N THR A 152 10.77 -13.55 -13.28
CA THR A 152 12.16 -13.34 -13.66
C THR A 152 12.21 -12.33 -14.82
N ALA A 153 13.24 -11.49 -14.90
CA ALA A 153 13.37 -10.52 -15.99
C ALA A 153 13.31 -11.18 -17.39
N LYS A 154 13.73 -12.45 -17.49
CA LYS A 154 13.57 -13.28 -18.69
C LYS A 154 12.11 -13.55 -19.07
N ASP A 155 11.23 -13.77 -18.09
CA ASP A 155 9.82 -14.04 -18.32
C ASP A 155 9.07 -12.79 -18.80
N LEU A 156 9.52 -11.60 -18.37
CA LEU A 156 9.07 -10.31 -18.90
C LEU A 156 9.55 -10.06 -20.33
N SER A 157 10.76 -10.52 -20.68
CA SER A 157 11.37 -10.29 -22.00
C SER A 157 10.84 -11.20 -23.12
N ASN A 158 10.07 -12.25 -22.78
CA ASN A 158 9.50 -13.16 -23.77
C ASN A 158 8.32 -12.53 -24.55
N ALA A 159 7.86 -11.34 -24.16
CA ALA A 159 7.02 -10.52 -25.01
C ALA A 159 7.85 -10.11 -26.24
N LYS A 160 7.42 -10.52 -27.44
CA LYS A 160 7.95 -9.92 -28.67
C LYS A 160 7.76 -8.40 -28.53
N PRO A 161 8.82 -7.59 -28.54
CA PRO A 161 8.67 -6.15 -28.43
C PRO A 161 7.77 -5.70 -29.59
N SER A 162 6.59 -5.21 -29.26
CA SER A 162 5.64 -4.69 -30.24
C SER A 162 6.13 -3.37 -30.84
N LEU A 163 7.11 -2.73 -30.19
CA LEU A 163 7.79 -1.56 -30.69
C LEU A 163 9.09 -1.96 -31.39
N PRO A 164 9.37 -1.40 -32.58
CA PRO A 164 10.70 -1.47 -33.16
C PRO A 164 11.71 -0.88 -32.16
N SER A 165 12.90 -1.46 -32.10
CA SER A 165 14.05 -1.01 -31.30
C SER A 165 14.59 0.34 -31.83
N ASN A 166 13.75 1.36 -31.86
CA ASN A 166 14.11 2.70 -32.28
C ASN A 166 14.58 3.46 -31.03
N SER A 167 15.84 3.22 -30.64
CA SER A 167 16.52 3.94 -29.55
C SER A 167 16.50 5.45 -29.75
N VAL A 168 16.29 5.93 -30.99
CA VAL A 168 16.27 7.33 -31.41
C VAL A 168 15.43 8.23 -30.51
N VAL A 169 14.26 7.78 -30.05
CA VAL A 169 13.40 8.60 -29.16
C VAL A 169 14.01 8.71 -27.77
N LEU A 170 14.53 7.60 -27.24
CA LEU A 170 15.19 7.57 -25.94
C LEU A 170 16.49 8.38 -25.96
N ASP A 171 17.28 8.27 -27.03
CA ASP A 171 18.54 9.00 -27.21
C ASP A 171 18.28 10.52 -27.28
N LYS A 172 17.29 10.95 -28.07
CA LYS A 172 16.87 12.36 -28.13
C LYS A 172 16.31 12.86 -26.80
N PHE A 173 15.56 12.02 -26.07
CA PHE A 173 15.04 12.37 -24.75
C PHE A 173 16.18 12.56 -23.74
N ILE A 174 17.19 11.68 -23.76
CA ILE A 174 18.37 11.80 -22.91
C ILE A 174 19.16 13.06 -23.25
N GLU A 175 19.38 13.36 -24.54
CA GLU A 175 20.06 14.59 -24.97
C GLU A 175 19.31 15.86 -24.54
N GLU A 176 18.00 15.93 -24.75
CA GLU A 176 17.19 17.08 -24.34
C GLU A 176 17.10 17.19 -22.81
N GLY A 177 17.02 16.06 -22.10
CA GLY A 177 17.05 16.03 -20.65
C GLY A 177 18.36 16.57 -20.07
N ARG A 178 19.50 16.28 -20.73
CA ARG A 178 20.81 16.86 -20.38
C ARG A 178 20.85 18.36 -20.64
N LYS A 179 20.39 18.83 -21.80
CA LYS A 179 20.34 20.27 -22.12
C LYS A 179 19.54 21.06 -21.09
N ARG A 180 18.47 20.46 -20.55
CA ARG A 180 17.58 21.08 -19.55
C ARG A 180 18.02 20.86 -18.10
N GLN A 181 19.14 20.17 -17.86
CA GLN A 181 19.63 19.80 -16.53
C GLN A 181 18.56 19.13 -15.64
N LEU A 182 17.89 18.10 -16.15
CA LEU A 182 16.89 17.37 -15.39
C LEU A 182 17.57 16.43 -14.37
N HIS A 183 17.65 16.89 -13.12
CA HIS A 183 18.23 16.13 -12.00
C HIS A 183 17.24 15.13 -11.36
N ASN A 184 15.94 15.32 -11.55
CA ASN A 184 14.88 14.50 -10.94
C ASN A 184 14.11 13.64 -11.95
N CYS A 185 14.82 12.96 -12.86
CA CYS A 185 14.22 11.98 -13.77
C CYS A 185 14.86 10.61 -13.55
N GLU A 186 14.06 9.58 -13.27
CA GLU A 186 14.57 8.23 -13.01
C GLU A 186 15.38 7.68 -14.18
N LEU A 187 14.94 7.92 -15.42
CA LEU A 187 15.63 7.43 -16.63
C LEU A 187 17.05 8.00 -16.79
N ILE A 188 17.29 9.23 -16.33
CA ILE A 188 18.61 9.88 -16.41
C ILE A 188 19.54 9.33 -15.31
N LYS A 189 19.00 9.02 -14.12
CA LYS A 189 19.75 8.43 -12.99
C LYS A 189 20.40 7.08 -13.33
N PHE A 190 19.83 6.37 -14.31
CA PHE A 190 20.31 5.07 -14.77
C PHE A 190 21.38 5.14 -15.88
N GLN A 191 21.73 6.33 -16.39
CA GLN A 191 22.78 6.49 -17.40
C GLN A 191 24.19 6.30 -16.82
N GLU A 192 25.15 5.93 -17.68
CA GLU A 192 26.54 5.69 -17.29
C GLU A 192 27.24 6.98 -16.83
N ASP A 193 26.96 8.10 -17.49
CA ASP A 193 27.59 9.39 -17.24
C ASP A 193 26.95 10.19 -16.08
N TYR A 194 25.95 9.62 -15.40
CA TYR A 194 25.28 10.29 -14.28
C TYR A 194 26.21 10.33 -13.07
N VAL A 195 26.62 11.54 -12.67
CA VAL A 195 27.36 11.80 -11.43
C VAL A 195 26.37 11.74 -10.27
N PRO A 196 26.34 10.64 -9.49
CA PRO A 196 25.38 10.50 -8.40
C PRO A 196 25.83 11.30 -7.19
N ASP A 197 24.88 11.74 -6.38
CA ASP A 197 25.18 12.11 -5.00
C ASP A 197 25.83 10.94 -4.26
N ILE A 198 26.66 11.23 -3.26
CA ILE A 198 27.41 10.22 -2.51
C ILE A 198 26.48 9.12 -1.96
N VAL A 199 25.27 9.48 -1.53
CA VAL A 199 24.26 8.52 -1.03
C VAL A 199 23.71 7.62 -2.14
N ILE A 200 23.51 8.13 -3.36
CA ILE A 200 23.01 7.37 -4.52
C ILE A 200 24.08 6.42 -5.05
N THR A 201 25.37 6.75 -4.83
CA THR A 201 26.50 5.87 -5.15
C THR A 201 26.43 4.54 -4.40
N PHE A 202 25.90 4.55 -3.16
CA PHE A 202 25.68 3.34 -2.37
C PHE A 202 24.34 2.64 -2.64
N SER A 203 23.56 3.10 -3.62
CA SER A 203 22.33 2.40 -4.01
C SER A 203 22.64 1.02 -4.54
N MET A 204 21.80 0.04 -4.20
CA MET A 204 21.94 -1.36 -4.63
C MET A 204 22.13 -1.47 -6.15
N HIS A 205 21.42 -0.64 -6.91
CA HIS A 205 21.52 -0.59 -8.37
C HIS A 205 22.94 -0.21 -8.84
N LYS A 206 23.54 0.87 -8.33
CA LYS A 206 24.88 1.30 -8.74
C LYS A 206 25.96 0.34 -8.24
N LEU A 207 25.80 -0.26 -7.06
CA LEU A 207 26.71 -1.31 -6.58
C LEU A 207 26.69 -2.54 -7.49
N VAL A 208 25.50 -3.00 -7.89
CA VAL A 208 25.35 -4.12 -8.84
C VAL A 208 25.94 -3.79 -10.21
N PHE A 209 25.73 -2.56 -10.72
CA PHE A 209 26.33 -2.11 -11.98
C PHE A 209 27.85 -1.97 -11.91
N LYS A 210 28.40 -1.56 -10.76
CA LYS A 210 29.84 -1.38 -10.55
C LYS A 210 30.57 -2.72 -10.45
N TYR A 211 30.04 -3.65 -9.67
CA TYR A 211 30.72 -4.92 -9.39
C TYR A 211 30.34 -6.04 -10.37
N LYS A 212 29.15 -5.99 -10.99
CA LYS A 212 28.62 -6.97 -11.97
C LYS A 212 28.80 -8.44 -11.54
N GLU A 213 28.78 -8.70 -10.23
CA GLU A 213 29.00 -10.03 -9.67
C GLU A 213 27.73 -10.88 -9.66
N LYS A 214 27.88 -12.17 -9.94
CA LYS A 214 26.76 -13.14 -9.91
C LYS A 214 26.46 -13.67 -8.52
N SER A 215 27.43 -13.60 -7.61
CA SER A 215 27.33 -14.09 -6.24
C SER A 215 27.26 -12.92 -5.25
N CYS A 216 26.37 -13.04 -4.27
CA CYS A 216 26.22 -12.04 -3.21
C CYS A 216 27.49 -11.96 -2.35
N ASP A 217 28.06 -13.11 -1.98
CA ASP A 217 29.20 -13.18 -1.07
C ASP A 217 30.44 -12.50 -1.65
N THR A 218 30.72 -12.74 -2.94
CA THR A 218 31.83 -12.12 -3.67
C THR A 218 31.60 -10.63 -3.92
N CYS A 219 30.34 -10.19 -4.03
CA CYS A 219 29.99 -8.76 -4.11
C CYS A 219 30.26 -8.06 -2.77
N LEU A 220 29.92 -8.72 -1.65
CA LEU A 220 30.12 -8.19 -0.29
C LEU A 220 31.60 -8.14 0.09
N GLU A 221 32.43 -9.10 -0.32
CA GLU A 221 33.88 -9.06 -0.12
C GLU A 221 34.55 -7.86 -0.84
N LYS A 222 34.00 -7.45 -1.98
CA LYS A 222 34.49 -6.30 -2.76
C LYS A 222 33.95 -4.95 -2.28
N LEU A 223 32.91 -4.98 -1.43
CA LEU A 223 32.30 -3.81 -0.85
C LEU A 223 33.11 -3.33 0.36
N VAL A 224 34.06 -2.43 0.10
CA VAL A 224 34.79 -1.71 1.16
C VAL A 224 34.02 -0.44 1.49
N LEU A 225 33.33 -0.43 2.63
CA LEU A 225 32.71 0.76 3.22
C LEU A 225 33.61 1.27 4.35
N THR A 226 33.91 2.55 4.39
CA THR A 226 34.63 3.16 5.50
C THR A 226 33.67 3.63 6.60
N ASP A 227 34.14 3.77 7.83
CA ASP A 227 33.31 4.28 8.94
C ASP A 227 32.76 5.70 8.68
N ALA A 228 33.44 6.48 7.83
CA ALA A 228 32.96 7.78 7.38
C ALA A 228 31.77 7.65 6.41
N ASP A 229 31.77 6.65 5.53
CA ASP A 229 30.66 6.37 4.61
C ASP A 229 29.42 5.92 5.37
N VAL A 230 29.61 5.08 6.40
CA VAL A 230 28.52 4.60 7.26
C VAL A 230 27.87 5.76 8.01
N LYS A 231 28.66 6.63 8.64
CA LYS A 231 28.14 7.84 9.30
C LYS A 231 27.41 8.77 8.35
N LEU A 232 27.92 8.98 7.14
CA LEU A 232 27.27 9.83 6.13
C LEU A 232 25.92 9.27 5.68
N ILE A 233 25.80 7.93 5.54
CA ILE A 233 24.53 7.26 5.22
C ILE A 233 23.55 7.39 6.39
N GLU A 234 24.01 7.21 7.63
CA GLU A 234 23.20 7.36 8.84
C GLU A 234 22.70 8.80 9.03
N ASP A 235 23.56 9.80 8.85
CA ASP A 235 23.22 11.21 8.97
C ASP A 235 22.21 11.66 7.88
N ASN A 236 22.33 11.12 6.66
CA ASN A 236 21.37 11.40 5.60
C ASN A 236 20.04 10.63 5.74
N LYS A 237 20.01 9.50 6.47
CA LYS A 237 18.73 8.87 6.88
C LYS A 237 17.95 9.74 7.86
N VAL A 238 18.64 10.56 8.66
CA VAL A 238 18.02 11.51 9.61
C VAL A 238 17.57 12.80 8.90
N LYS A 239 18.21 13.20 7.80
CA LYS A 239 17.82 14.34 6.98
C LYS A 239 16.70 14.03 5.96
N VAL A 240 15.60 13.42 6.41
CA VAL A 240 14.29 13.71 5.79
C VAL A 240 13.80 15.02 6.39
N VAL A 241 14.53 16.11 6.11
CA VAL A 241 14.06 17.46 6.39
C VAL A 241 12.99 17.74 5.37
N PHE A 242 11.77 17.97 5.85
CA PHE A 242 10.66 18.52 5.09
C PHE A 242 11.13 19.79 4.39
N GLY A 243 11.38 19.69 3.09
CA GLY A 243 11.49 20.86 2.23
C GLY A 243 10.10 21.42 2.02
N THR A 244 9.70 22.36 2.87
CA THR A 244 8.68 23.35 2.55
C THR A 244 9.26 24.28 1.48
N ASN A 245 8.67 24.26 0.28
CA ASN A 245 8.22 25.41 -0.48
C ASN A 245 7.40 24.94 -1.67
#